data_AF-A0A533SLI6-F1
#
_entry.id   AF-A0A533SLI6-F1
#
_cell.length_a   1.000
_cell.length_b   1.000
_cell.length_c   1.000
_cell.angle_alpha   90.00
_cell.angle_beta   90.00
_cell.angle_gamma   90.00
#
_symmetry.space_group_name_H-M   'P 1'
#
loop_
_entity.id
_entity.type
_entity.pdbx_description
1 polymer ?
#
loop_
_entity_poly.entity_id
_entity_poly.type
_entity_poly.pdbx_seq_one_letter_code
_entity_poly.pdbx_strand_id
1 'polypeptide(L)'
;MGAGRAQDRAAEGLSHMFSALQNLIEVCENRHLPLHEVILQAEIASSGRSREAILTDMLRRLQTMRTSVEKGLAAPVTTLSGLSRGNAYKFWKNLNRTPGPMTGSWLSRAIARAMAVGEVNAGMGCIVATPTAGSAGVLPAVLFTLPEAPQLSDEEL
;
A
#
# COMPACT_ATOMS: atom_id res chain seq x y z
N MET A 1 -39.77 16.16 0.89
CA MET A 1 -39.55 14.76 0.44
C MET A 1 -38.56 14.70 -0.75
N GLY A 2 -37.46 15.46 -0.75
CA GLY A 2 -36.55 15.57 -1.91
C GLY A 2 -35.12 15.06 -1.70
N ALA A 3 -34.66 14.93 -0.45
CA ALA A 3 -33.28 14.58 -0.15
C ALA A 3 -32.95 13.08 -0.35
N GLY A 4 -33.89 12.17 -0.07
CA GLY A 4 -33.66 10.71 -0.17
C GLY A 4 -33.40 10.22 -1.60
N ARG A 5 -34.14 10.74 -2.60
CA ARG A 5 -34.00 10.30 -4.01
C ARG A 5 -32.67 10.71 -4.67
N ALA A 6 -32.04 11.78 -4.19
CA ALA A 6 -30.75 12.23 -4.71
C ALA A 6 -29.59 11.39 -4.16
N GLN A 7 -29.68 10.99 -2.89
CA GLN A 7 -28.71 10.10 -2.24
C GLN A 7 -28.75 8.69 -2.82
N ASP A 8 -29.95 8.15 -3.08
CA ASP A 8 -30.11 6.83 -3.71
C ASP A 8 -29.49 6.78 -5.12
N ARG A 9 -29.69 7.82 -5.94
CA ARG A 9 -29.09 7.90 -7.29
C ARG A 9 -27.58 8.04 -7.29
N ALA A 10 -27.01 8.76 -6.31
CA ALA A 10 -25.56 8.89 -6.18
C ALA A 10 -24.93 7.55 -5.77
N ALA A 11 -25.57 6.82 -4.86
CA ALA A 11 -25.13 5.48 -4.44
C ALA A 11 -25.25 4.45 -5.58
N GLU A 12 -26.35 4.47 -6.34
CA GLU A 12 -26.53 3.64 -7.54
C GLU A 12 -25.45 3.94 -8.60
N GLY A 13 -25.14 5.22 -8.84
CA GLY A 13 -24.08 5.63 -9.76
C GLY A 13 -22.69 5.14 -9.33
N LEU A 14 -22.39 5.18 -8.03
CA LEU A 14 -21.13 4.66 -7.49
C LEU A 14 -21.05 3.13 -7.62
N SER A 15 -22.14 2.44 -7.31
CA SER A 15 -22.24 0.97 -7.42
C SER A 15 -22.03 0.50 -8.85
N HIS A 16 -22.64 1.16 -9.85
CA HIS A 16 -22.43 0.86 -11.26
C HIS A 16 -20.96 1.06 -11.67
N MET A 17 -20.35 2.18 -11.26
CA MET A 17 -18.96 2.50 -11.58
C MET A 17 -17.97 1.44 -11.10
N PHE A 18 -18.19 0.85 -9.92
CA PHE A 18 -17.30 -0.17 -9.35
C PHE A 18 -17.66 -1.62 -9.70
N SER A 19 -18.69 -1.85 -10.52
CA SER A 19 -19.12 -3.20 -10.90
C SER A 19 -18.21 -3.87 -11.94
N ALA A 20 -17.48 -3.09 -12.74
CA ALA A 20 -16.53 -3.58 -13.74
C ALA A 20 -15.41 -2.55 -14.00
N LEU A 21 -14.20 -3.03 -14.32
CA LEU A 21 -13.07 -2.16 -14.68
C LEU A 21 -13.37 -1.28 -15.89
N GLN A 22 -14.11 -1.82 -16.87
CA GLN A 22 -14.52 -1.09 -18.07
C GLN A 22 -15.30 0.19 -17.73
N ASN A 23 -16.24 0.11 -16.78
CA ASN A 23 -17.03 1.27 -16.35
C ASN A 23 -16.15 2.36 -15.73
N LEU A 24 -15.11 1.95 -14.98
CA LEU A 24 -14.17 2.88 -14.37
C LEU A 24 -13.30 3.58 -15.43
N ILE A 25 -12.86 2.85 -16.45
CA ILE A 25 -12.11 3.39 -17.60
C ILE A 25 -12.98 4.42 -18.33
N GLU A 26 -14.22 4.08 -18.67
CA GLU A 26 -15.15 5.00 -19.34
C GLU A 26 -15.39 6.28 -18.54
N VAL A 27 -15.48 6.18 -17.20
CA VAL A 27 -15.60 7.37 -16.34
C VAL A 27 -14.34 8.23 -16.40
N CYS A 28 -13.15 7.63 -16.38
CA CYS A 28 -11.88 8.36 -16.50
C CYS A 28 -11.78 9.09 -17.85
N GLU A 29 -12.10 8.41 -18.95
CA GLU A 29 -12.06 8.96 -20.30
C GLU A 29 -13.09 10.09 -20.49
N ASN A 30 -14.35 9.86 -20.12
CA ASN A 30 -15.41 10.86 -20.25
C ASN A 30 -15.14 12.12 -19.43
N ARG A 31 -14.57 11.97 -18.23
CA ARG A 31 -14.25 13.10 -17.33
C ARG A 31 -12.89 13.72 -17.61
N HIS A 32 -12.05 13.11 -18.44
CA HIS A 32 -10.66 13.51 -18.68
C HIS A 32 -9.86 13.62 -17.37
N LEU A 33 -10.06 12.65 -16.47
CA LEU A 33 -9.39 12.60 -15.16
C LEU A 33 -8.57 11.31 -15.03
N PRO A 34 -7.41 11.35 -14.35
CA PRO A 34 -6.67 10.15 -14.04
C PRO A 34 -7.42 9.27 -13.04
N LEU A 35 -7.14 7.97 -13.05
CA LEU A 35 -7.80 6.97 -12.21
C LEU A 35 -7.80 7.36 -10.71
N HIS A 36 -6.66 7.79 -10.18
CA HIS A 36 -6.55 8.15 -8.76
C HIS A 36 -7.50 9.29 -8.36
N GLU A 37 -7.76 10.25 -9.28
CA GLU A 37 -8.64 11.39 -9.02
C GLU A 37 -10.12 10.95 -9.06
N VAL A 38 -10.49 10.05 -9.98
CA VAL A 38 -11.83 9.44 -10.00
C VAL A 38 -12.10 8.66 -8.71
N ILE A 39 -11.14 7.87 -8.24
CA ILE A 39 -11.25 7.13 -6.97
C ILE A 39 -11.36 8.08 -5.77
N LEU A 40 -10.56 9.16 -5.74
CA LEU A 40 -10.61 10.14 -4.65
C LEU A 40 -11.96 10.87 -4.60
N GLN A 41 -12.51 11.25 -5.75
CA GLN A 41 -13.86 11.84 -5.84
C GLN A 41 -14.94 10.86 -5.36
N ALA A 42 -14.79 9.58 -5.71
CA ALA A 42 -15.70 8.52 -5.25
C ALA A 42 -15.64 8.36 -3.72
N GLU A 43 -14.45 8.38 -3.13
CA GLU A 43 -14.25 8.30 -1.68
C GLU A 43 -14.81 9.54 -0.96
N ILE A 44 -14.62 10.75 -1.50
CA ILE A 44 -15.23 11.98 -0.98
C ILE A 44 -16.76 11.86 -0.98
N ALA A 45 -17.35 11.40 -2.09
CA ALA A 45 -18.79 11.23 -2.22
C ALA A 45 -19.36 10.17 -1.27
N SER A 46 -18.65 9.05 -1.07
CA SER A 46 -19.08 7.94 -0.22
C SER A 46 -18.92 8.23 1.27
N SER A 47 -17.76 8.78 1.66
CA SER A 47 -17.41 9.00 3.06
C SER A 47 -17.90 10.34 3.63
N GLY A 48 -18.21 11.31 2.77
CA GLY A 48 -18.50 12.70 3.17
C GLY A 48 -17.30 13.46 3.75
N ARG A 49 -16.09 12.90 3.68
CA ARG A 49 -14.86 13.53 4.18
C ARG A 49 -14.30 14.52 3.16
N SER A 50 -13.57 15.52 3.65
CA SER A 50 -12.83 16.43 2.77
C SER A 50 -11.66 15.70 2.09
N ARG A 51 -11.22 16.23 0.95
CA ARG A 51 -10.05 15.75 0.20
C ARG A 51 -8.81 15.67 1.10
N GLU A 52 -8.55 16.73 1.85
CA GLU A 52 -7.40 16.88 2.73
C GLU A 52 -7.43 15.84 3.85
N ALA A 53 -8.60 15.57 4.41
CA ALA A 53 -8.77 14.58 5.46
C ALA A 53 -8.50 13.15 4.96
N ILE A 54 -8.87 12.84 3.71
CA ILE A 54 -8.59 11.53 3.08
C ILE A 54 -7.08 11.41 2.80
N LEU A 55 -6.48 12.41 2.14
CA LEU A 55 -5.05 12.41 1.80
C LEU A 55 -4.15 12.35 3.04
N THR A 56 -4.51 13.06 4.12
CA THR A 56 -3.78 13.00 5.40
C THR A 56 -3.78 11.59 5.99
N ASP A 57 -4.89 10.88 5.87
CA ASP A 57 -5.04 9.52 6.38
C ASP A 57 -4.30 8.50 5.50
N MET A 58 -4.29 8.70 4.17
CA MET A 58 -3.44 7.95 3.24
C MET A 58 -1.95 8.14 3.56
N LEU A 59 -1.49 9.37 3.78
CA LEU A 59 -0.11 9.67 4.16
C LEU A 59 0.28 8.99 5.48
N ARG A 60 -0.60 9.00 6.49
CA ARG A 60 -0.37 8.28 7.75
C ARG A 60 -0.16 6.78 7.52
N ARG A 61 -0.95 6.17 6.64
CA ARG A 61 -0.79 4.75 6.27
C ARG A 61 0.54 4.51 5.56
N LEU A 62 0.94 5.39 4.64
CA LEU A 62 2.24 5.32 3.97
C LEU A 62 3.41 5.39 4.97
N GLN A 63 3.35 6.30 5.95
CA GLN A 63 4.39 6.39 6.99
C GLN A 63 4.41 5.16 7.91
N THR A 64 3.24 4.60 8.22
CA THR A 64 3.14 3.36 9.00
C THR A 64 3.77 2.20 8.23
N MET A 65 3.46 2.07 6.94
CA MET A 65 4.08 1.10 6.03
C MET A 65 5.60 1.23 6.00
N ARG A 66 6.13 2.46 5.89
CA ARG A 66 7.57 2.76 5.92
C ARG A 66 8.20 2.29 7.23
N THR A 67 7.58 2.65 8.35
CA THR A 67 8.02 2.26 9.70
C THR A 67 8.05 0.74 9.87
N SER A 68 7.04 0.02 9.38
CA SER A 68 6.99 -1.45 9.44
C SER A 68 8.13 -2.10 8.67
N VAL A 69 8.45 -1.59 7.47
CA VAL A 69 9.59 -2.07 6.68
C VAL A 69 10.90 -1.80 7.42
N GLU A 70 11.15 -0.57 7.85
CA GLU A 70 12.37 -0.17 8.54
C GLU A 70 12.62 -1.00 9.79
N LYS A 71 11.57 -1.23 10.60
CA LYS A 71 11.65 -2.05 11.81
C LYS A 71 12.15 -3.47 11.51
N GLY A 72 11.61 -4.12 10.48
CA GLY A 72 12.00 -5.50 10.14
C GLY A 72 13.37 -5.61 9.46
N LEU A 73 13.86 -4.52 8.85
CA LEU A 73 15.19 -4.46 8.22
C LEU A 73 16.29 -3.98 9.16
N ALA A 74 15.97 -3.22 10.21
CA ALA A 74 16.94 -2.62 11.14
C ALA A 74 17.41 -3.59 12.23
N ALA A 75 16.51 -4.46 12.72
CA ALA A 75 16.83 -5.42 13.77
C ALA A 75 16.07 -6.74 13.57
N PRO A 76 16.60 -7.87 14.08
CA PRO A 76 15.87 -9.13 14.09
C PRO A 76 14.53 -9.02 14.82
N VAL A 77 13.43 -9.37 14.15
CA VAL A 77 12.11 -9.50 14.76
C VAL A 77 11.88 -10.97 15.12
N THR A 78 11.44 -11.23 16.36
CA THR A 78 11.04 -12.58 16.81
C THR A 78 9.54 -12.73 16.68
N THR A 79 9.09 -13.75 15.94
CA THR A 79 7.66 -14.06 15.83
C THR A 79 7.14 -14.78 17.06
N LEU A 80 5.83 -14.69 17.33
CA LEU A 80 5.21 -15.35 18.48
C LEU A 80 5.40 -16.88 18.45
N SER A 81 5.35 -17.48 17.27
CA SER A 81 5.58 -18.93 17.07
C SER A 81 7.04 -19.35 17.21
N GLY A 82 7.98 -18.41 17.18
CA GLY A 82 9.42 -18.70 17.13
C GLY A 82 9.94 -19.29 15.82
N LEU A 83 9.07 -19.54 14.82
CA LEU A 83 9.45 -20.14 13.54
C LEU A 83 10.32 -19.23 12.67
N SER A 84 10.10 -17.92 12.74
CA SER A 84 10.90 -16.91 12.03
C SER A 84 11.59 -15.98 13.03
N ARG A 85 12.87 -15.70 12.80
CA ARG A 85 13.69 -14.86 13.68
C ARG A 85 14.67 -14.01 12.89
N GLY A 86 14.20 -12.83 12.49
CA GLY A 86 14.99 -11.82 11.78
C GLY A 86 15.52 -12.28 10.43
N ASN A 87 14.77 -13.09 9.69
CA ASN A 87 15.17 -13.53 8.36
C ASN A 87 15.22 -12.35 7.40
N ALA A 88 14.30 -11.38 7.53
CA ALA A 88 14.34 -10.15 6.73
C ALA A 88 15.62 -9.35 6.99
N TYR A 89 15.93 -9.10 8.27
CA TYR A 89 17.17 -8.45 8.70
C TYR A 89 18.42 -9.17 8.16
N LYS A 90 18.51 -10.49 8.35
CA LYS A 90 19.64 -11.29 7.86
C LYS A 90 19.75 -11.18 6.34
N PHE A 91 18.66 -11.38 5.62
CA PHE A 91 18.66 -11.32 4.17
C PHE A 91 19.12 -9.94 3.66
N TRP A 92 18.56 -8.86 4.22
CA TRP A 92 18.94 -7.48 3.91
C TRP A 92 20.44 -7.20 4.10
N LYS A 93 21.02 -7.63 5.24
CA LYS A 93 22.46 -7.44 5.53
C LYS A 93 23.39 -8.21 4.59
N ASN A 94 22.86 -9.21 3.89
CA ASN A 94 23.63 -10.05 2.97
C ASN A 94 23.49 -9.61 1.50
N LEU A 95 22.60 -8.67 1.15
CA LEU A 95 22.32 -8.29 -0.24
C LEU A 95 23.54 -7.75 -1.01
N ASN A 96 24.48 -7.12 -0.31
CA ASN A 96 25.68 -6.51 -0.92
C ASN A 96 26.92 -7.41 -0.84
N ARG A 97 26.79 -8.68 -0.43
CA ARG A 97 27.92 -9.61 -0.42
C ARG A 97 28.30 -10.03 -1.84
N THR A 98 29.52 -10.54 -1.99
CA THR A 98 30.00 -11.11 -3.26
C THR A 98 30.19 -12.63 -3.09
N PRO A 99 29.62 -13.45 -3.99
CA PRO A 99 28.70 -13.07 -5.07
C PRO A 99 27.36 -12.53 -4.53
N GLY A 100 26.76 -11.61 -5.27
CA GLY A 100 25.46 -11.01 -4.93
C GLY A 100 24.30 -12.01 -5.08
N PRO A 101 23.06 -11.59 -4.75
CA PRO A 101 21.90 -12.46 -4.87
C PRO A 101 21.61 -12.84 -6.33
N MET A 102 21.26 -14.11 -6.56
CA MET A 102 20.97 -14.64 -7.91
C MET A 102 19.81 -13.91 -8.61
N THR A 103 18.85 -13.38 -7.83
CA THR A 103 17.68 -12.64 -8.32
C THR A 103 17.96 -11.19 -8.67
N GLY A 104 19.22 -10.72 -8.52
CA GLY A 104 19.60 -9.32 -8.73
C GLY A 104 19.19 -8.40 -7.57
N SER A 105 19.78 -7.21 -7.51
CA SER A 105 19.62 -6.29 -6.36
C SER A 105 18.17 -5.84 -6.17
N TRP A 106 17.49 -5.42 -7.25
CA TRP A 106 16.16 -4.82 -7.17
C TRP A 106 15.12 -5.80 -6.60
N LEU A 107 14.99 -6.99 -7.20
CA LEU A 107 14.02 -8.01 -6.74
C LEU A 107 14.35 -8.48 -5.33
N SER A 108 15.63 -8.64 -5.00
CA SER A 108 16.04 -9.06 -3.66
C SER A 108 15.72 -8.02 -2.59
N ARG A 109 15.82 -6.72 -2.90
CA ARG A 109 15.39 -5.66 -1.97
C ARG A 109 13.86 -5.66 -1.77
N ALA A 110 13.08 -5.87 -2.84
CA ALA A 110 11.63 -6.03 -2.72
C ALA A 110 11.26 -7.23 -1.83
N ILE A 111 11.89 -8.39 -2.05
CA ILE A 111 11.69 -9.59 -1.22
C ILE A 111 12.03 -9.29 0.25
N ALA A 112 13.15 -8.63 0.52
CA ALA A 112 13.56 -8.28 1.88
C ALA A 112 12.53 -7.37 2.58
N ARG A 113 12.02 -6.34 1.89
CA ARG A 113 10.99 -5.43 2.42
C ARG A 113 9.67 -6.17 2.68
N ALA A 114 9.24 -7.06 1.79
CA ALA A 114 8.03 -7.87 1.99
C ALA A 114 8.16 -8.80 3.20
N MET A 115 9.32 -9.47 3.34
CA MET A 115 9.63 -10.30 4.49
C MET A 115 9.65 -9.48 5.79
N ALA A 116 10.21 -8.27 5.77
CA ALA A 116 10.28 -7.40 6.93
C ALA A 116 8.90 -7.10 7.51
N VAL A 117 7.95 -6.69 6.67
CA VAL A 117 6.57 -6.43 7.10
C VAL A 117 5.88 -7.71 7.57
N GLY A 118 6.11 -8.84 6.88
CA GLY A 118 5.59 -10.15 7.29
C GLY A 118 6.07 -10.58 8.69
N GLU A 119 7.36 -10.40 8.98
CA GLU A 119 7.92 -10.69 10.30
C GLU A 119 7.41 -9.71 11.37
N VAL A 120 7.25 -8.42 11.05
CA VAL A 120 6.65 -7.43 11.96
C VAL A 120 5.20 -7.82 12.30
N ASN A 121 4.40 -8.21 11.30
CA ASN A 121 3.04 -8.70 11.51
C ASN A 121 3.02 -9.96 12.41
N ALA A 122 3.86 -10.96 12.10
CA ALA A 122 3.94 -12.19 12.89
C ALA A 122 4.54 -11.99 14.30
N GLY A 123 5.26 -10.88 14.51
CA GLY A 123 5.74 -10.38 15.80
C GLY A 123 4.75 -9.44 16.51
N MET A 124 3.50 -9.34 16.05
CA MET A 124 2.44 -8.48 16.60
C MET A 124 2.80 -6.98 16.60
N GLY A 125 3.66 -6.55 15.66
CA GLY A 125 3.95 -5.15 15.41
C GLY A 125 2.87 -4.47 14.56
N CYS A 126 2.93 -3.13 14.53
CA CYS A 126 2.00 -2.34 13.73
C CYS A 126 2.33 -2.47 12.23
N ILE A 127 1.29 -2.72 11.43
CA ILE A 127 1.31 -2.86 9.96
C ILE A 127 0.02 -2.28 9.38
N VAL A 128 0.02 -1.99 8.08
CA VAL A 128 -1.20 -1.61 7.34
C VAL A 128 -1.68 -2.80 6.50
N ALA A 129 -2.94 -3.17 6.64
CA ALA A 129 -3.53 -4.25 5.84
C ALA A 129 -3.70 -3.83 4.37
N THR A 130 -3.26 -4.67 3.43
CA THR A 130 -3.30 -4.39 1.98
C THR A 130 -3.58 -5.65 1.15
N PRO A 131 -4.84 -6.09 0.95
CA PRO A 131 -6.05 -5.68 1.69
C PRO A 131 -6.21 -6.38 3.05
N THR A 132 -5.43 -7.44 3.33
CA THR A 132 -5.47 -8.16 4.61
C THR A 132 -4.12 -8.08 5.32
N ALA A 133 -4.09 -8.44 6.61
CA ALA A 133 -2.84 -8.49 7.37
C ALA A 133 -1.83 -9.49 6.78
N GLY A 134 -2.30 -10.60 6.21
CA GLY A 134 -1.43 -11.63 5.62
C GLY A 134 -0.66 -11.15 4.38
N SER A 135 -1.23 -10.21 3.62
CA SER A 135 -0.63 -9.64 2.41
C SER A 135 -0.04 -8.24 2.61
N ALA A 136 0.04 -7.75 3.85
CA ALA A 136 0.44 -6.40 4.21
C ALA A 136 1.85 -6.00 3.72
N GLY A 137 2.72 -6.96 3.42
CA GLY A 137 4.07 -6.70 2.95
C GLY A 137 4.20 -6.40 1.46
N VAL A 138 3.19 -6.72 0.63
CA VAL A 138 3.30 -6.63 -0.83
C VAL A 138 3.36 -5.18 -1.30
N LEU A 139 2.36 -4.37 -0.91
CA LEU A 139 2.29 -2.96 -1.32
C LEU A 139 3.51 -2.14 -0.87
N PRO A 140 3.93 -2.15 0.42
CA PRO A 140 5.12 -1.42 0.84
C PRO A 140 6.41 -1.91 0.20
N ALA A 141 6.52 -3.21 -0.12
CA ALA A 141 7.68 -3.72 -0.84
C ALA A 141 7.78 -3.10 -2.24
N VAL A 142 6.66 -2.96 -2.96
CA VAL A 142 6.63 -2.30 -4.27
C VAL A 142 6.94 -0.81 -4.11
N LEU A 143 6.19 -0.10 -3.26
CA LEU A 143 6.30 1.36 -3.09
C LEU A 143 7.69 1.82 -2.67
N PHE A 144 8.40 1.06 -1.83
CA PHE A 144 9.73 1.46 -1.35
C PHE A 144 10.89 0.83 -2.13
N THR A 145 10.60 -0.01 -3.14
CA THR A 145 11.62 -0.50 -4.10
C THR A 145 11.56 0.24 -5.45
N LEU A 146 10.39 0.72 -5.85
CA LEU A 146 10.23 1.63 -7.00
C LEU A 146 11.16 2.87 -6.99
N PRO A 147 11.42 3.55 -5.84
CA PRO A 147 12.18 4.81 -5.80
C PRO A 147 13.69 4.63 -6.00
N GLU A 148 14.17 3.43 -6.30
CA GLU A 148 15.59 3.19 -6.58
C GLU A 148 16.00 3.63 -8.00
N ALA A 149 15.08 4.17 -8.81
CA ALA A 149 15.35 4.69 -10.17
C ALA A 149 14.89 6.15 -10.41
N PRO A 150 13.76 6.64 -9.82
CA PRO A 150 13.48 8.09 -9.68
C PRO A 150 13.07 8.50 -8.24
N GLN A 151 13.40 9.73 -7.84
CA GLN A 151 13.04 10.31 -6.53
C GLN A 151 11.56 10.71 -6.52
N LEU A 152 10.66 9.75 -6.28
CA LEU A 152 9.24 10.01 -6.08
C LEU A 152 9.00 10.65 -4.70
N SER A 153 8.17 11.68 -4.68
CA SER A 153 7.62 12.29 -3.47
C SER A 153 6.57 11.39 -2.80
N ASP A 154 6.28 11.63 -1.52
CA ASP A 154 5.19 10.93 -0.82
C ASP A 154 3.80 11.23 -1.43
N GLU A 155 3.66 12.27 -2.25
CA GLU A 155 2.42 12.57 -3.00
C GLU A 155 2.30 11.73 -4.28
N GLU A 156 3.42 11.33 -4.87
CA GLU A 156 3.47 10.46 -6.05
C GLU A 156 3.36 8.96 -5.70
N LEU A 157 3.53 8.60 -4.42
CA LEU A 157 3.39 7.23 -3.88
C LEU A 157 1.97 6.94 -3.38
#